data_AF-A0A2N2P8T0-F1
#
_entry.id   AF-A0A2N2P8T0-F1
#
_cell.length_a   1.000
_cell.length_b   1.000
_cell.length_c   1.000
_cell.angle_alpha   90.00
_cell.angle_beta   90.00
_cell.angle_gamma   90.00
#
_symmetry.space_group_name_H-M   'P 1'
#
loop_
_entity.id
_entity.type
_entity.pdbx_description
1 polymer ?
#
loop_
_entity_poly.entity_id
_entity_poly.type
_entity_poly.pdbx_seq_one_letter_code
_entity_poly.pdbx_strand_id
1 'polypeptide(L)'
;MNARETLQRAIDCAQAGDHGTAMELLGRAMKDPSTCPDALGNRAWLHRQSGDLDAALADYDRLISLLPAETSADPAAWRADCLRLQGDPAGALRAALDVLAREPLCRTAVEVVERAQDALGAGARPEYTLGRHDPWQPLNPVIQALENDKRSFPASVFPPVSRFLYALIRCLRPKLALETGCYIGYSSLCIAQAMEENSTGHLHSFDLFLKRPGLQSPVAGACADSLKVARTHAEKAELSHRITFHPGDSAVRIRDLFGDRGEVFDFAFVDGDHTIEGALADWYEVDRILAPGGMVMLHDTMPQKCGWVGPRRLLDMLHEKTQGRYQAINLPTPEGYGIALIQKESPGTGPEMPPSLWELLRERLFREKLNTAEASAPGDNKPQSL
;
A
#
# COMPACT_ATOMS: atom_id res chain seq x y z
N MET A 1 -3.63 38.83 26.62
CA MET A 1 -3.38 37.50 26.05
C MET A 1 -2.38 37.62 24.92
N ASN A 2 -1.35 36.78 24.93
CA ASN A 2 -0.44 36.65 23.79
C ASN A 2 -1.13 35.88 22.63
N ALA A 3 -0.48 35.76 21.48
CA ALA A 3 -1.08 35.14 20.30
C ALA A 3 -1.48 33.67 20.54
N ARG A 4 -0.67 32.90 21.26
CA ARG A 4 -0.96 31.48 21.61
C ARG A 4 -2.13 31.33 22.57
N GLU A 5 -2.20 32.17 23.60
CA GLU A 5 -3.35 32.22 24.52
C GLU A 5 -4.64 32.63 23.80
N THR A 6 -4.53 33.55 22.83
CA THR A 6 -5.66 33.96 21.99
C THR A 6 -6.15 32.82 21.12
N LEU A 7 -5.23 32.07 20.50
CA LEU A 7 -5.54 30.88 19.71
C LEU A 7 -6.20 29.79 20.57
N GLN A 8 -5.63 29.47 21.73
CA GLN A 8 -6.20 28.44 22.62
C GLN A 8 -7.62 28.81 23.04
N ARG A 9 -7.86 30.06 23.45
CA ARG A 9 -9.20 30.53 23.81
C ARG A 9 -10.17 30.45 22.62
N ALA A 10 -9.69 30.68 21.40
CA ALA A 10 -10.52 30.54 20.20
C ALA A 10 -10.97 29.09 19.98
N ILE A 11 -10.07 28.13 20.18
CA ILE A 11 -10.36 26.70 20.10
C ILE A 11 -11.37 26.30 21.18
N ASP A 12 -11.19 26.77 22.42
CA ASP A 12 -12.11 26.49 23.53
C ASP A 12 -13.52 27.05 23.25
N CYS A 13 -13.61 28.27 22.70
CA CYS A 13 -14.88 28.86 22.26
C CYS A 13 -15.55 28.05 21.14
N ALA A 14 -14.78 27.58 20.15
CA ALA A 14 -15.29 26.74 19.07
C ALA A 14 -15.85 25.41 19.61
N GLN A 15 -15.13 24.77 20.53
CA GLN A 15 -15.57 23.53 21.19
C GLN A 15 -16.84 23.73 22.04
N ALA A 16 -17.00 24.91 22.64
CA ALA A 16 -18.19 25.29 23.39
C ALA A 16 -19.38 25.70 22.50
N GLY A 17 -19.22 25.73 21.17
CA GLY A 17 -20.25 26.13 20.20
C GLY A 17 -20.41 27.66 20.04
N ASP A 18 -19.56 28.46 20.70
CA ASP A 18 -19.53 29.92 20.50
C ASP A 18 -18.69 30.27 19.27
N HIS A 19 -19.23 29.95 18.09
CA HIS A 19 -18.56 30.15 16.81
C HIS A 19 -18.28 31.63 16.52
N GLY A 20 -19.13 32.55 16.98
CA GLY A 20 -18.96 33.99 16.78
C GLY A 20 -17.71 34.52 17.46
N THR A 21 -17.56 34.23 18.76
CA THR A 21 -16.37 34.63 19.52
C THR A 21 -15.12 33.89 19.00
N ALA A 22 -15.24 32.61 18.64
CA ALA A 22 -14.13 31.84 18.07
C ALA A 22 -13.59 32.48 16.78
N MET A 23 -14.47 32.87 15.85
CA MET A 23 -14.09 33.52 14.58
C MET A 23 -13.31 34.83 14.80
N GLU A 24 -13.76 35.67 15.75
CA GLU A 24 -13.07 36.92 16.08
C GLU A 24 -11.68 36.66 16.67
N LEU A 25 -11.57 35.70 17.58
CA LEU A 25 -10.30 35.33 18.22
C LEU A 25 -9.32 34.70 17.23
N LEU A 26 -9.78 33.85 16.30
CA LEU A 26 -8.96 33.30 15.22
C LEU A 26 -8.43 34.41 14.30
N GLY A 27 -9.27 35.40 13.95
CA GLY A 27 -8.86 36.57 13.16
C GLY A 27 -7.81 37.45 13.86
N ARG A 28 -7.75 37.43 15.19
CA ARG A 28 -6.68 38.09 15.96
C ARG A 28 -5.43 37.23 16.03
N ALA A 29 -5.56 35.93 16.28
CA ALA A 29 -4.46 34.99 16.37
C ALA A 29 -3.68 34.86 15.04
N MET A 30 -4.37 34.96 13.90
CA MET A 30 -3.72 34.83 12.59
C MET A 30 -2.79 36.00 12.22
N LYS A 31 -2.79 37.11 12.98
CA LYS A 31 -1.88 38.24 12.77
C LYS A 31 -0.44 37.94 13.18
N ASP A 32 -0.25 36.94 14.04
CA ASP A 32 1.07 36.47 14.45
C ASP A 32 1.49 35.28 13.56
N PRO A 33 2.64 35.35 12.86
CA PRO A 33 3.10 34.26 12.00
C PRO A 33 3.21 32.90 12.69
N SER A 34 3.52 32.87 13.99
CA SER A 34 3.71 31.64 14.76
C SER A 34 2.41 30.89 15.07
N THR A 35 1.26 31.56 15.01
CA THR A 35 -0.07 30.97 15.23
C THR A 35 -0.95 31.01 13.98
N CYS A 36 -0.45 31.62 12.89
CA CYS A 36 -1.21 31.80 11.66
C CYS A 36 -1.68 30.47 11.03
N PRO A 37 -0.84 29.42 10.91
CA PRO A 37 -1.29 28.15 10.33
C PRO A 37 -2.44 27.50 11.12
N ASP A 38 -2.28 27.38 12.44
CA ASP A 38 -3.30 26.79 13.31
C ASP A 38 -4.60 27.61 13.30
N ALA A 39 -4.49 28.94 13.29
CA ALA A 39 -5.64 29.83 13.21
C ALA A 39 -6.39 29.67 11.88
N LEU A 40 -5.69 29.54 10.75
CA LEU A 40 -6.29 29.28 9.44
C LEU A 40 -7.00 27.92 9.40
N GLY A 41 -6.37 26.86 9.92
CA GLY A 41 -6.97 25.51 9.94
C GLY A 41 -8.27 25.45 10.76
N ASN A 42 -8.26 26.05 11.95
CA ASN A 42 -9.46 26.12 12.80
C ASN A 42 -10.55 27.01 12.18
N ARG A 43 -10.17 28.11 11.52
CA ARG A 43 -11.14 29.01 10.86
C ARG A 43 -11.78 28.37 9.64
N ALA A 44 -10.99 27.70 8.81
CA ALA A 44 -11.49 26.91 7.69
C ALA A 44 -12.48 25.84 8.14
N TRP A 45 -12.18 25.15 9.24
CA TRP A 45 -13.08 24.17 9.84
C TRP A 45 -14.41 24.79 10.26
N LEU A 46 -14.41 25.96 10.93
CA LEU A 46 -15.64 26.66 11.31
C LEU A 46 -16.48 27.08 10.09
N HIS A 47 -15.85 27.66 9.06
CA HIS A 47 -16.52 28.01 7.80
C HIS A 47 -17.16 26.80 7.15
N ARG A 48 -16.46 25.66 7.12
CA ARG A 48 -16.98 24.40 6.62
C ARG A 48 -18.20 23.91 7.43
N GLN A 49 -18.18 23.99 8.76
CA GLN A 49 -19.32 23.62 9.61
C GLN A 49 -20.54 24.52 9.39
N SER A 50 -20.33 25.80 9.10
CA SER A 50 -21.41 26.72 8.78
C SER A 50 -21.91 26.64 7.33
N GLY A 51 -21.29 25.80 6.48
CA GLY A 51 -21.62 25.66 5.06
C GLY A 51 -21.03 26.76 4.16
N ASP A 52 -20.18 27.63 4.70
CA ASP A 52 -19.46 28.67 3.95
C ASP A 52 -18.19 28.06 3.32
N LEU A 53 -18.42 27.21 2.33
CA LEU A 53 -17.37 26.37 1.76
C LEU A 53 -16.33 27.17 0.96
N ASP A 54 -16.72 28.30 0.36
CA ASP A 54 -15.81 29.19 -0.36
C ASP A 54 -14.78 29.82 0.58
N ALA A 55 -15.23 30.32 1.74
CA ALA A 55 -14.32 30.85 2.75
C ALA A 55 -13.42 29.76 3.34
N ALA A 56 -13.95 28.54 3.56
CA ALA A 56 -13.16 27.41 4.03
C ALA A 56 -12.04 27.03 3.04
N LEU A 57 -12.35 26.98 1.74
CA LEU A 57 -11.36 26.69 0.70
C LEU A 57 -10.27 27.75 0.63
N ALA A 58 -10.63 29.03 0.70
CA ALA A 58 -9.66 30.13 0.69
C ALA A 58 -8.68 30.04 1.88
N ASP A 59 -9.18 29.66 3.06
CA ASP A 59 -8.33 29.47 4.23
C ASP A 59 -7.44 28.23 4.14
N TYR A 60 -7.96 27.11 3.63
CA TYR A 60 -7.13 25.93 3.38
C TYR A 60 -6.07 26.18 2.31
N ASP A 61 -6.38 26.89 1.22
CA ASP A 61 -5.41 27.27 0.19
C ASP A 61 -4.28 28.11 0.79
N ARG A 62 -4.62 29.07 1.66
CA ARG A 62 -3.62 29.87 2.36
C ARG A 62 -2.81 29.03 3.34
N LEU A 63 -3.45 28.13 4.09
CA LEU A 63 -2.76 27.23 5.02
C LEU A 63 -1.74 26.35 4.28
N ILE A 64 -2.15 25.70 3.20
CA ILE A 64 -1.30 24.83 2.37
C ILE A 64 -0.10 25.62 1.84
N SER A 65 -0.30 26.89 1.42
CA SER A 65 0.80 27.74 0.94
C SER A 65 1.86 28.09 2.00
N LEU A 66 1.53 27.98 3.29
CA LEU A 66 2.42 28.30 4.40
C LEU A 66 3.15 27.06 4.95
N LEU A 67 2.66 25.86 4.65
CA LEU A 67 3.17 24.61 5.21
C LEU A 67 4.22 23.95 4.31
N PRO A 68 5.26 23.34 4.88
CA PRO A 68 6.10 22.37 4.17
C PRO A 68 5.27 21.22 3.59
N ALA A 69 5.76 20.61 2.50
CA ALA A 69 5.06 19.56 1.77
C ALA A 69 4.64 18.39 2.69
N GLU A 70 5.53 18.01 3.60
CA GLU A 70 5.40 16.89 4.55
C GLU A 70 4.28 17.12 5.58
N THR A 71 3.89 18.38 5.81
CA THR A 71 2.83 18.76 6.77
C THR A 71 1.54 19.23 6.10
N SER A 72 1.52 19.30 4.77
CA SER A 72 0.40 19.86 4.00
C SER A 72 -0.68 18.84 3.63
N ALA A 73 -0.45 17.55 3.88
CA ALA A 73 -1.32 16.46 3.45
C ALA A 73 -2.74 16.55 4.01
N ASP A 74 -2.88 16.63 5.34
CA ASP A 74 -4.20 16.71 5.98
C ASP A 74 -4.96 18.00 5.59
N PRO A 75 -4.34 19.20 5.59
CA PRO A 75 -4.96 20.41 5.05
C PRO A 75 -5.43 20.29 3.60
N ALA A 76 -4.61 19.68 2.73
CA ALA A 76 -4.98 19.43 1.34
C ALA A 76 -6.14 18.44 1.20
N ALA A 77 -6.21 17.43 2.08
CA ALA A 77 -7.32 16.50 2.14
C ALA A 77 -8.61 17.16 2.66
N TRP A 78 -8.54 18.02 3.68
CA TRP A 78 -9.70 18.78 4.16
C TRP A 78 -10.26 19.73 3.09
N ARG A 79 -9.37 20.37 2.33
CA ARG A 79 -9.72 21.15 1.14
C ARG A 79 -10.45 20.30 0.09
N ALA A 80 -9.94 19.10 -0.20
CA ALA A 80 -10.58 18.19 -1.15
C ALA A 80 -12.00 17.81 -0.68
N ASP A 81 -12.21 17.57 0.61
CA ASP A 81 -13.55 17.29 1.15
C ASP A 81 -14.49 18.50 1.03
N CYS A 82 -13.97 19.73 1.14
CA CYS A 82 -14.77 20.94 0.88
C CYS A 82 -15.30 21.00 -0.55
N LEU A 83 -14.51 20.62 -1.57
CA LEU A 83 -14.98 20.52 -2.96
C LEU A 83 -16.16 19.54 -3.08
N ARG A 84 -16.09 18.40 -2.38
CA ARG A 84 -17.18 17.41 -2.36
C ARG A 84 -18.44 18.01 -1.77
N LEU A 85 -18.32 18.74 -0.66
CA LEU A 85 -19.44 19.42 -0.01
C LEU A 85 -20.04 20.54 -0.89
N GLN A 86 -19.25 21.14 -1.79
CA GLN A 86 -19.73 22.14 -2.76
C GLN A 86 -20.49 21.52 -3.94
N GLY A 87 -20.60 20.18 -4.00
CA GLY A 87 -21.21 19.50 -5.12
C GLY A 87 -20.25 19.23 -6.28
N ASP A 88 -18.93 19.33 -6.07
CA ASP A 88 -17.91 18.88 -7.01
C ASP A 88 -17.18 17.62 -6.51
N PRO A 89 -17.85 16.45 -6.49
CA PRO A 89 -17.22 15.21 -6.05
C PRO A 89 -16.14 14.71 -7.02
N ALA A 90 -16.15 15.12 -8.30
CA ALA A 90 -15.11 14.79 -9.26
C ALA A 90 -13.80 15.55 -8.95
N GLY A 91 -13.90 16.86 -8.68
CA GLY A 91 -12.77 17.68 -8.25
C GLY A 91 -12.24 17.24 -6.88
N ALA A 92 -13.12 16.87 -5.96
CA ALA A 92 -12.73 16.30 -4.66
C ALA A 92 -11.92 15.01 -4.81
N LEU A 93 -12.39 14.07 -5.64
CA LEU A 93 -11.70 12.81 -5.90
C LEU A 93 -10.30 13.06 -6.47
N ARG A 94 -10.19 13.92 -7.49
CA ARG A 94 -8.90 14.29 -8.09
C ARG A 94 -7.95 14.89 -7.05
N ALA A 95 -8.42 15.87 -6.28
CA ALA A 95 -7.62 16.54 -5.27
C ALA A 95 -7.16 15.59 -4.15
N ALA A 96 -8.02 14.68 -3.69
CA ALA A 96 -7.65 13.70 -2.67
C ALA A 96 -6.64 12.66 -3.20
N LEU A 97 -6.76 12.25 -4.47
CA LEU A 97 -5.76 11.38 -5.12
C LEU A 97 -4.41 12.08 -5.28
N ASP A 98 -4.38 13.38 -5.57
CA ASP A 98 -3.14 14.16 -5.61
C ASP A 98 -2.44 14.21 -4.24
N VAL A 99 -3.22 14.21 -3.14
CA VAL A 99 -2.68 14.08 -1.78
C VAL A 99 -2.10 12.69 -1.57
N LEU A 100 -2.85 11.62 -1.87
CA LEU A 100 -2.38 10.25 -1.72
C LEU A 100 -1.18 9.90 -2.60
N ALA A 101 -1.02 10.59 -3.72
CA ALA A 101 0.15 10.46 -4.58
C ALA A 101 1.44 10.97 -3.91
N ARG A 102 1.33 11.89 -2.93
CA ARG A 102 2.46 12.43 -2.17
C ARG A 102 2.59 11.77 -0.80
N GLU A 103 1.46 11.55 -0.14
CA GLU A 103 1.36 11.02 1.22
C GLU A 103 0.31 9.90 1.28
N PRO A 104 0.69 8.67 0.89
CA PRO A 104 -0.24 7.53 0.74
C PRO A 104 -0.95 7.11 2.03
N LEU A 105 -0.43 7.51 3.18
CA LEU A 105 -0.96 7.20 4.50
C LEU A 105 -1.91 8.29 5.04
N CYS A 106 -2.19 9.35 4.28
CA CYS A 106 -3.15 10.38 4.69
C CYS A 106 -4.56 9.77 4.79
N ARG A 107 -4.93 9.37 6.01
CA ARG A 107 -6.23 8.77 6.33
C ARG A 107 -7.38 9.66 5.87
N THR A 108 -7.27 10.97 6.07
CA THR A 108 -8.29 11.92 5.65
C THR A 108 -8.50 11.89 4.14
N ALA A 109 -7.43 11.80 3.34
CA ALA A 109 -7.56 11.72 1.88
C ALA A 109 -8.23 10.42 1.43
N VAL A 110 -7.95 9.28 2.08
CA VAL A 110 -8.66 8.01 1.81
C VAL A 110 -10.16 8.15 2.06
N GLU A 111 -10.56 8.71 3.21
CA GLU A 111 -11.97 8.94 3.54
C GLU A 111 -12.67 9.87 2.54
N VAL A 112 -11.96 10.87 2.00
CA VAL A 112 -12.49 11.77 0.96
C VAL A 112 -12.68 11.04 -0.36
N VAL A 113 -11.74 10.18 -0.75
CA VAL A 113 -11.87 9.34 -1.96
C VAL A 113 -13.12 8.47 -1.87
N GLU A 114 -13.34 7.77 -0.76
CA GLU A 114 -14.52 6.93 -0.54
C GLU A 114 -15.82 7.75 -0.68
N ARG A 115 -15.94 8.85 0.09
CA ARG A 115 -17.14 9.70 0.06
C ARG A 115 -17.37 10.35 -1.30
N ALA A 116 -16.31 10.73 -2.02
CA ALA A 116 -16.42 11.34 -3.34
C ALA A 116 -16.86 10.31 -4.40
N GLN A 117 -16.37 9.07 -4.31
CA GLN A 117 -16.83 7.97 -5.17
C GLN A 117 -18.30 7.64 -4.95
N ASP A 118 -18.73 7.57 -3.68
CA ASP A 118 -20.15 7.37 -3.34
C ASP A 118 -21.04 8.48 -3.92
N ALA A 119 -20.61 9.75 -3.79
CA ALA A 119 -21.34 10.91 -4.29
C ALA A 119 -21.43 10.98 -5.83
N LEU A 120 -20.45 10.43 -6.54
CA LEU A 120 -20.46 10.32 -8.01
C LEU A 120 -21.44 9.25 -8.52
N GLY A 121 -22.16 8.55 -7.63
CA GLY A 121 -23.04 7.47 -8.06
C GLY A 121 -22.27 6.27 -8.61
N ALA A 122 -20.98 6.11 -8.23
CA ALA A 122 -20.25 4.87 -8.42
C ALA A 122 -20.77 3.79 -7.44
N GLY A 123 -22.09 3.60 -7.41
CA GLY A 123 -22.80 2.49 -6.76
C GLY A 123 -22.62 1.16 -7.48
N ALA A 124 -21.61 1.05 -8.34
CA ALA A 124 -21.01 -0.20 -8.71
C ALA A 124 -19.55 -0.14 -8.25
N ARG A 125 -19.18 -1.03 -7.32
CA ARG A 125 -17.80 -1.55 -7.31
C ARG A 125 -17.46 -1.80 -8.79
N PRO A 126 -16.31 -1.35 -9.31
CA PRO A 126 -15.93 -1.74 -10.66
C PRO A 126 -16.10 -3.25 -10.74
N GLU A 127 -16.92 -3.73 -11.68
CA GLU A 127 -16.74 -5.09 -12.17
C GLU A 127 -15.36 -5.07 -12.80
N TYR A 128 -14.35 -5.32 -11.98
CA TYR A 128 -12.97 -5.50 -12.42
C TYR A 128 -13.00 -6.76 -13.29
N THR A 129 -13.23 -6.60 -14.58
CA THR A 129 -13.02 -7.65 -15.56
C THR A 129 -11.54 -7.70 -15.89
N LEU A 130 -10.73 -8.06 -14.88
CA LEU A 130 -9.51 -8.81 -15.13
C LEU A 130 -9.97 -10.07 -15.88
N GLY A 131 -9.68 -10.14 -17.18
CA GLY A 131 -10.20 -11.14 -18.12
C GLY A 131 -10.77 -12.42 -17.49
N ARG A 132 -12.09 -12.61 -17.63
CA ARG A 132 -12.85 -13.84 -17.33
C ARG A 132 -12.77 -14.44 -15.90
N HIS A 133 -12.07 -13.83 -14.95
CA HIS A 133 -12.06 -14.33 -13.56
C HIS A 133 -12.46 -13.21 -12.59
N ASP A 134 -13.53 -13.46 -11.84
CA ASP A 134 -13.93 -12.66 -10.68
C ASP A 134 -12.72 -12.52 -9.74
N PRO A 135 -12.29 -11.31 -9.34
CA PRO A 135 -11.17 -11.13 -8.42
C PRO A 135 -11.43 -11.75 -7.02
N TRP A 136 -12.69 -12.08 -6.73
CA TRP A 136 -13.13 -12.80 -5.54
C TRP A 136 -13.49 -14.27 -5.82
N GLN A 137 -13.25 -14.78 -7.04
CA GLN A 137 -13.28 -16.22 -7.23
C GLN A 137 -12.32 -16.83 -6.21
N PRO A 138 -12.73 -17.92 -5.55
CA PRO A 138 -11.80 -18.66 -4.73
C PRO A 138 -10.61 -19.01 -5.64
N LEU A 139 -9.41 -18.69 -5.16
CA LEU A 139 -8.20 -19.24 -5.78
C LEU A 139 -8.30 -20.76 -5.76
N ASN A 140 -7.35 -21.42 -6.41
CA ASN A 140 -7.17 -22.87 -6.38
C ASN A 140 -7.77 -23.52 -5.11
N PRO A 141 -8.62 -24.56 -5.20
CA PRO A 141 -9.28 -25.15 -4.03
C PRO A 141 -8.31 -25.55 -2.91
N VAL A 142 -7.04 -25.86 -3.23
CA VAL A 142 -5.99 -26.11 -2.23
C VAL A 142 -5.64 -24.84 -1.44
N ILE A 143 -5.52 -23.69 -2.10
CA ILE A 143 -5.29 -22.38 -1.47
C ILE A 143 -6.47 -22.04 -0.54
N GLN A 144 -7.71 -22.24 -1.02
CA GLN A 144 -8.90 -22.01 -0.20
C GLN A 144 -8.98 -22.95 1.01
N ALA A 145 -8.56 -24.21 0.85
CA ALA A 145 -8.47 -25.14 1.97
C ALA A 145 -7.44 -24.67 2.99
N LEU A 146 -6.30 -24.13 2.55
CA LEU A 146 -5.26 -23.58 3.42
C LEU A 146 -5.70 -22.32 4.17
N GLU A 147 -6.56 -21.49 3.57
CA GLU A 147 -7.18 -20.33 4.24
C GLU A 147 -7.98 -20.72 5.49
N ASN A 148 -8.46 -21.97 5.54
CA ASN A 148 -9.24 -22.51 6.64
C ASN A 148 -8.46 -23.53 7.50
N ASP A 149 -7.20 -23.81 7.16
CA ASP A 149 -6.36 -24.75 7.87
C ASP A 149 -5.70 -24.08 9.08
N LYS A 150 -5.91 -24.67 10.27
CA LYS A 150 -5.32 -24.19 11.52
C LYS A 150 -3.80 -24.28 11.57
N ARG A 151 -3.18 -25.06 10.67
CA ARG A 151 -1.73 -25.13 10.53
C ARG A 151 -1.17 -23.92 9.76
N SER A 152 -1.98 -23.27 8.94
CA SER A 152 -1.57 -22.09 8.17
C SER A 152 -1.45 -20.88 9.07
N PHE A 153 -2.45 -20.59 9.90
CA PHE A 153 -2.52 -19.35 10.67
C PHE A 153 -2.22 -19.54 12.15
N PRO A 154 -1.54 -18.57 12.78
CA PRO A 154 -1.02 -17.31 12.22
C PRO A 154 0.40 -17.35 11.60
N ALA A 155 0.91 -18.50 11.13
CA ALA A 155 2.31 -18.64 10.68
C ALA A 155 2.50 -18.22 9.22
N SER A 156 1.43 -18.30 8.44
CA SER A 156 1.39 -17.85 7.07
C SER A 156 0.77 -16.45 7.02
N VAL A 157 1.19 -15.67 6.03
CA VAL A 157 0.60 -14.37 5.68
C VAL A 157 -0.93 -14.39 5.67
N PHE A 158 -1.56 -13.36 6.24
CA PHE A 158 -3.03 -13.27 6.36
C PHE A 158 -3.73 -13.28 4.98
N PRO A 159 -4.93 -13.89 4.80
CA PRO A 159 -5.51 -14.08 3.48
C PRO A 159 -5.70 -12.79 2.66
N PRO A 160 -6.20 -11.67 3.21
CA PRO A 160 -6.24 -10.40 2.48
C PRO A 160 -4.88 -9.95 1.94
N VAL A 161 -3.79 -10.19 2.66
CA VAL A 161 -2.43 -9.84 2.23
C VAL A 161 -1.97 -10.80 1.12
N SER A 162 -2.32 -12.09 1.20
CA SER A 162 -2.02 -13.06 0.13
C SER A 162 -2.82 -12.77 -1.15
N ARG A 163 -4.06 -12.27 -1.04
CA ARG A 163 -4.87 -11.82 -2.18
C ARG A 163 -4.30 -10.55 -2.81
N PHE A 164 -3.79 -9.63 -2.00
CA PHE A 164 -3.06 -8.47 -2.50
C PHE A 164 -1.78 -8.90 -3.25
N LEU A 165 -0.99 -9.81 -2.67
CA LEU A 165 0.19 -10.39 -3.30
C LEU A 165 -0.14 -11.06 -4.64
N TYR A 166 -1.19 -11.88 -4.68
CA TYR A 166 -1.70 -12.48 -5.93
C TYR A 166 -2.03 -11.41 -6.99
N ALA A 167 -2.81 -10.38 -6.62
CA ALA A 167 -3.20 -9.32 -7.54
C ALA A 167 -1.99 -8.51 -8.04
N LEU A 168 -1.02 -8.27 -7.16
CA LEU A 168 0.23 -7.60 -7.50
C LEU A 168 1.01 -8.38 -8.55
N ILE A 169 1.15 -9.71 -8.38
CA ILE A 169 1.80 -10.58 -9.37
C ILE A 169 1.03 -10.62 -10.70
N ARG A 170 -0.30 -10.62 -10.67
CA ARG A 170 -1.13 -10.50 -11.89
C ARG A 170 -0.83 -9.23 -12.67
N CYS A 171 -0.60 -8.12 -11.99
CA CYS A 171 -0.28 -6.84 -12.61
C CYS A 171 1.17 -6.76 -13.08
N LEU A 172 2.14 -7.19 -12.26
CA LEU A 172 3.57 -7.11 -12.56
C LEU A 172 4.02 -8.11 -13.62
N ARG A 173 3.36 -9.27 -13.70
CA ARG A 173 3.69 -10.38 -14.60
C ARG A 173 5.19 -10.77 -14.58
N PRO A 174 5.80 -10.96 -13.39
CA PRO A 174 7.22 -11.25 -13.27
C PRO A 174 7.58 -12.55 -14.01
N LYS A 175 8.74 -12.56 -14.69
CA LYS A 175 9.32 -13.77 -15.29
C LYS A 175 10.01 -14.61 -14.24
N LEU A 176 10.74 -13.97 -13.32
CA LEU A 176 11.37 -14.61 -12.18
C LEU A 176 10.96 -13.89 -10.90
N ALA A 177 10.42 -14.65 -9.95
CA ALA A 177 10.17 -14.18 -8.60
C ALA A 177 10.92 -15.03 -7.58
N LEU A 178 11.24 -14.43 -6.44
CA LEU A 178 11.74 -15.15 -5.27
C LEU A 178 10.85 -14.90 -4.05
N GLU A 179 10.90 -15.84 -3.11
CA GLU A 179 10.24 -15.74 -1.81
C GLU A 179 11.19 -16.25 -0.71
N THR A 180 11.36 -15.50 0.38
CA THR A 180 12.03 -15.99 1.60
C THR A 180 10.99 -16.22 2.69
N GLY A 181 11.03 -17.40 3.31
CA GLY A 181 10.06 -17.83 4.32
C GLY A 181 8.74 -18.32 3.72
N CYS A 182 8.69 -19.59 3.33
CA CYS A 182 7.50 -20.14 2.68
C CYS A 182 6.69 -21.09 3.55
N TYR A 183 7.29 -21.63 4.61
CA TYR A 183 6.68 -22.59 5.52
C TYR A 183 5.99 -23.76 4.78
N ILE A 184 4.65 -23.84 4.82
CA ILE A 184 3.84 -24.89 4.16
C ILE A 184 3.37 -24.50 2.75
N GLY A 185 3.89 -23.40 2.20
CA GLY A 185 3.71 -22.98 0.82
C GLY A 185 2.46 -22.15 0.52
N TYR A 186 1.78 -21.58 1.51
CA TYR A 186 0.53 -20.84 1.27
C TYR A 186 0.75 -19.61 0.36
N SER A 187 1.67 -18.72 0.70
CA SER A 187 2.05 -17.57 -0.12
C SER A 187 2.65 -18.00 -1.47
N SER A 188 3.48 -19.05 -1.47
CA SER A 188 4.08 -19.61 -2.69
C SER A 188 3.01 -20.02 -3.70
N LEU A 189 1.93 -20.69 -3.23
CA LEU A 189 0.80 -21.07 -4.08
C LEU A 189 0.04 -19.86 -4.61
N CYS A 190 -0.16 -18.81 -3.80
CA CYS A 190 -0.81 -17.58 -4.27
C CYS A 190 0.00 -16.90 -5.38
N ILE A 191 1.32 -16.79 -5.23
CA ILE A 191 2.21 -16.24 -6.27
C ILE A 191 2.16 -17.13 -7.53
N ALA A 192 2.30 -18.44 -7.37
CA ALA A 192 2.33 -19.39 -8.48
C ALA A 192 1.00 -19.44 -9.25
N GLN A 193 -0.13 -19.34 -8.54
CA GLN A 193 -1.46 -19.25 -9.15
C GLN A 193 -1.56 -17.99 -10.02
N ALA A 194 -1.06 -16.85 -9.54
CA ALA A 194 -1.03 -15.62 -10.35
C ALA A 194 -0.14 -15.76 -11.59
N MET A 195 1.03 -16.41 -11.46
CA MET A 195 1.93 -16.70 -12.59
C MET A 195 1.30 -17.66 -13.61
N GLU A 196 0.61 -18.69 -13.14
CA GLU A 196 -0.09 -19.65 -14.00
C GLU A 196 -1.18 -18.95 -14.83
N GLU A 197 -2.00 -18.11 -14.20
CA GLU A 197 -3.02 -17.34 -14.89
C GLU A 197 -2.45 -16.23 -15.79
N ASN A 198 -1.25 -15.76 -15.49
CA ASN A 198 -0.50 -14.90 -16.39
C ASN A 198 0.10 -15.67 -17.57
N SER A 199 0.12 -17.00 -17.50
CA SER A 199 0.81 -17.90 -18.42
C SER A 199 2.32 -17.64 -18.53
N THR A 200 2.91 -17.00 -17.51
CA THR A 200 4.34 -16.66 -17.44
C THR A 200 4.80 -16.55 -15.99
N GLY A 201 6.08 -16.75 -15.76
CA GLY A 201 6.68 -16.63 -14.44
C GLY A 201 7.08 -17.97 -13.84
N HIS A 202 8.10 -17.91 -12.99
CA HIS A 202 8.55 -19.00 -12.14
C HIS A 202 8.99 -18.45 -10.77
N LEU A 203 8.62 -19.15 -9.70
CA LEU A 203 8.94 -18.79 -8.33
C LEU A 203 10.05 -19.66 -7.76
N HIS A 204 11.09 -19.03 -7.20
CA HIS A 204 12.08 -19.65 -6.34
C HIS A 204 11.77 -19.35 -4.87
N SER A 205 11.37 -20.37 -4.13
CA SER A 205 10.88 -20.22 -2.75
C SER A 205 11.86 -20.86 -1.76
N PHE A 206 12.30 -20.12 -0.76
CA PHE A 206 13.38 -20.49 0.16
C PHE A 206 12.87 -20.60 1.59
N ASP A 207 13.26 -21.67 2.28
CA ASP A 207 12.99 -21.85 3.70
C ASP A 207 14.01 -22.82 4.30
N LEU A 208 14.28 -22.69 5.60
CA LEU A 208 15.16 -23.62 6.30
C LEU A 208 14.56 -25.03 6.37
N PHE A 209 13.23 -25.17 6.35
CA PHE A 209 12.47 -26.42 6.53
C PHE A 209 12.97 -27.26 7.71
N LEU A 210 13.33 -26.60 8.82
CA LEU A 210 13.88 -27.29 9.99
C LEU A 210 12.86 -28.27 10.58
N LYS A 211 13.29 -29.51 10.82
CA LYS A 211 12.55 -30.46 11.67
C LYS A 211 12.68 -29.96 13.11
N ARG A 212 11.63 -29.34 13.67
CA ARG A 212 11.68 -28.76 15.03
C ARG A 212 10.83 -29.57 16.03
N PRO A 213 11.38 -30.65 16.64
CA PRO A 213 10.63 -31.47 17.60
C PRO A 213 10.38 -30.80 18.98
N GLY A 214 10.80 -29.55 19.21
CA GLY A 214 10.74 -28.90 20.53
C GLY A 214 10.43 -27.40 20.55
N LEU A 215 10.05 -26.79 19.43
CA LEU A 215 9.70 -25.37 19.40
C LEU A 215 8.20 -25.22 19.72
N GLN A 216 7.86 -24.80 20.94
CA GLN A 216 6.50 -24.41 21.31
C GLN A 216 6.17 -23.00 20.79
N SER A 217 6.21 -22.82 19.47
CA SER A 217 5.39 -21.79 18.84
C SER A 217 3.98 -22.37 18.73
N PRO A 218 2.90 -21.62 19.01
CA PRO A 218 1.52 -22.07 18.77
C PRO A 218 1.27 -22.49 17.31
N VAL A 219 2.21 -22.22 16.40
CA VAL A 219 1.99 -22.20 14.96
C VAL A 219 3.06 -22.95 14.15
N ALA A 220 4.34 -22.82 14.50
CA ALA A 220 5.43 -23.49 13.79
C ALA A 220 5.70 -24.94 14.28
N GLY A 221 5.10 -25.35 15.41
CA GLY A 221 5.27 -26.70 15.98
C GLY A 221 4.35 -27.77 15.39
N ALA A 222 3.44 -27.41 14.48
CA ALA A 222 2.38 -28.29 13.99
C ALA A 222 2.76 -29.14 12.76
N CYS A 223 3.89 -28.85 12.11
CA CYS A 223 4.31 -29.52 10.88
C CYS A 223 5.74 -30.05 10.99
N ALA A 224 5.89 -31.37 11.13
CA ALA A 224 7.19 -32.02 11.30
C ALA A 224 8.06 -32.00 10.02
N ASP A 225 7.45 -31.79 8.85
CA ASP A 225 8.13 -31.75 7.54
C ASP A 225 7.40 -30.75 6.63
N SER A 226 7.65 -29.46 6.85
CA SER A 226 7.02 -28.37 6.09
C SER A 226 7.36 -28.42 4.60
N LEU A 227 8.56 -28.89 4.23
CA LEU A 227 8.94 -29.06 2.82
C LEU A 227 8.04 -30.08 2.12
N LYS A 228 7.86 -31.26 2.73
CA LYS A 228 6.97 -32.29 2.17
C LYS A 228 5.55 -31.77 2.04
N VAL A 229 5.06 -31.02 3.04
CA VAL A 229 3.73 -30.42 3.01
C VAL A 229 3.61 -29.38 1.88
N ALA A 230 4.55 -28.46 1.76
CA ALA A 230 4.57 -27.45 0.70
C ALA A 230 4.58 -28.08 -0.71
N ARG A 231 5.42 -29.10 -0.93
CA ARG A 231 5.44 -29.87 -2.19
C ARG A 231 4.11 -30.57 -2.45
N THR A 232 3.53 -31.22 -1.44
CA THR A 232 2.22 -31.88 -1.57
C THR A 232 1.13 -30.87 -1.93
N HIS A 233 1.16 -29.65 -1.36
CA HIS A 233 0.21 -28.60 -1.73
C HIS A 233 0.41 -28.14 -3.17
N ALA A 234 1.65 -27.92 -3.62
CA ALA A 234 1.96 -27.58 -5.01
C ALA A 234 1.57 -28.67 -6.00
N GLU A 235 1.71 -29.94 -5.65
CA GLU A 235 1.27 -31.08 -6.46
C GLU A 235 -0.27 -31.11 -6.56
N LYS A 236 -0.97 -31.03 -5.43
CA LYS A 236 -2.44 -31.03 -5.39
C LYS A 236 -3.05 -29.81 -6.08
N ALA A 237 -2.36 -28.68 -6.04
CA ALA A 237 -2.78 -27.45 -6.70
C ALA A 237 -2.45 -27.48 -8.21
N GLU A 238 -1.71 -28.48 -8.70
CA GLU A 238 -1.22 -28.54 -10.09
C GLU A 238 -0.32 -27.35 -10.47
N LEU A 239 0.43 -26.83 -9.49
CA LEU A 239 1.32 -25.65 -9.64
C LEU A 239 2.80 -26.00 -9.48
N SER A 240 3.14 -27.29 -9.41
CA SER A 240 4.52 -27.75 -9.16
C SER A 240 5.51 -27.28 -10.24
N HIS A 241 5.05 -27.05 -11.47
CA HIS A 241 5.89 -26.54 -12.55
C HIS A 241 6.20 -25.03 -12.43
N ARG A 242 5.50 -24.30 -11.56
CA ARG A 242 5.73 -22.87 -11.32
C ARG A 242 6.60 -22.56 -10.12
N ILE A 243 6.91 -23.57 -9.29
CA ILE A 243 7.58 -23.37 -8.00
C ILE A 243 8.79 -24.28 -7.90
N THR A 244 9.92 -23.73 -7.47
CA THR A 244 11.05 -24.51 -6.98
C THR A 244 11.34 -24.15 -5.52
N PHE A 245 11.17 -25.13 -4.65
CA PHE A 245 11.49 -25.01 -3.22
C PHE A 245 12.96 -25.32 -2.96
N HIS A 246 13.65 -24.41 -2.27
CA HIS A 246 15.08 -24.46 -1.94
C HIS A 246 15.28 -24.59 -0.42
N PRO A 247 15.62 -25.78 0.08
CA PRO A 247 15.94 -25.93 1.49
C PRO A 247 17.26 -25.27 1.86
N GLY A 248 17.25 -24.51 2.95
CA GLY A 248 18.42 -23.87 3.53
C GLY A 248 18.19 -22.40 3.85
N ASP A 249 19.25 -21.77 4.38
CA ASP A 249 19.26 -20.33 4.67
C ASP A 249 19.10 -19.53 3.38
N SER A 250 18.11 -18.64 3.32
CA SER A 250 17.75 -17.90 2.11
C SER A 250 18.93 -17.08 1.57
N ALA A 251 19.61 -16.30 2.40
CA ALA A 251 20.76 -15.50 1.96
C ALA A 251 21.88 -16.38 1.37
N VAL A 252 22.24 -17.48 2.04
CA VAL A 252 23.25 -18.42 1.53
C VAL A 252 22.80 -19.05 0.21
N ARG A 253 21.57 -19.56 0.15
CA ARG A 253 21.06 -20.27 -1.03
C ARG A 253 20.88 -19.34 -2.22
N ILE A 254 20.41 -18.11 -2.02
CA ILE A 254 20.30 -17.10 -3.07
C ILE A 254 21.69 -16.81 -3.66
N ARG A 255 22.69 -16.57 -2.80
CA ARG A 255 24.06 -16.33 -3.23
C ARG A 255 24.63 -17.50 -4.05
N ASP A 256 24.52 -18.72 -3.52
CA ASP A 256 25.08 -19.92 -4.16
C ASP A 256 24.45 -20.23 -5.52
N LEU A 257 23.15 -19.96 -5.65
CA LEU A 257 22.39 -20.30 -6.84
C LEU A 257 22.44 -19.20 -7.89
N PHE A 258 22.43 -17.92 -7.51
CA PHE A 258 22.19 -16.80 -8.44
C PHE A 258 23.27 -15.72 -8.42
N GLY A 259 24.17 -15.70 -7.42
CA GLY A 259 25.07 -14.57 -7.17
C GLY A 259 25.98 -14.16 -8.33
N ASP A 260 26.41 -15.12 -9.16
CA ASP A 260 27.36 -14.89 -10.27
C ASP A 260 26.82 -15.35 -11.64
N ARG A 261 25.54 -15.73 -11.71
CA ARG A 261 24.96 -16.39 -12.90
C ARG A 261 24.21 -15.46 -13.84
N GLY A 262 24.02 -14.21 -13.42
CA GLY A 262 23.38 -13.18 -14.24
C GLY A 262 21.87 -13.34 -14.40
N GLU A 263 21.22 -14.28 -13.69
CA GLU A 263 19.76 -14.24 -13.57
C GLU A 263 19.35 -12.97 -12.81
N VAL A 264 18.28 -12.35 -13.30
CA VAL A 264 17.73 -11.13 -12.73
C VAL A 264 16.27 -11.39 -12.37
N PHE A 265 15.90 -11.01 -11.15
CA PHE A 265 14.56 -11.21 -10.60
C PHE A 265 13.74 -9.93 -10.73
N ASP A 266 12.46 -10.09 -11.11
CA ASP A 266 11.54 -8.97 -11.28
C ASP A 266 10.77 -8.67 -9.98
N PHE A 267 10.63 -9.69 -9.11
CA PHE A 267 9.88 -9.59 -7.88
C PHE A 267 10.50 -10.41 -6.73
N ALA A 268 10.38 -9.91 -5.51
CA ALA A 268 10.72 -10.64 -4.29
C ALA A 268 9.63 -10.48 -3.22
N PHE A 269 9.25 -11.56 -2.54
CA PHE A 269 8.50 -11.50 -1.28
C PHE A 269 9.43 -11.90 -0.13
N VAL A 270 9.64 -11.00 0.83
CA VAL A 270 10.56 -11.20 1.96
C VAL A 270 9.75 -11.33 3.24
N ASP A 271 9.68 -12.55 3.76
CA ASP A 271 8.92 -12.96 4.95
C ASP A 271 9.65 -14.09 5.73
N GLY A 272 10.98 -14.05 5.69
CA GLY A 272 11.86 -15.06 6.26
C GLY A 272 12.19 -14.81 7.74
N ASP A 273 13.45 -14.50 8.02
CA ASP A 273 13.91 -14.22 9.39
C ASP A 273 13.62 -12.76 9.76
N HIS A 274 12.86 -12.57 10.84
CA HIS A 274 12.45 -11.26 11.33
C HIS A 274 13.46 -10.59 12.28
N THR A 275 14.60 -11.23 12.55
CA THR A 275 15.75 -10.57 13.20
C THR A 275 16.32 -9.46 12.31
N ILE A 276 17.05 -8.52 12.89
CA ILE A 276 17.70 -7.44 12.11
C ILE A 276 18.74 -8.06 11.18
N GLU A 277 19.54 -8.99 11.68
CA GLU A 277 20.59 -9.67 10.94
C GLU A 277 20.02 -10.47 9.77
N GLY A 278 18.96 -11.26 10.01
CA GLY A 278 18.31 -12.07 8.99
C GLY A 278 17.66 -11.23 7.88
N ALA A 279 16.85 -10.23 8.26
CA ALA A 279 16.20 -9.35 7.29
C ALA A 279 17.21 -8.58 6.42
N LEU A 280 18.31 -8.11 7.01
CA LEU A 280 19.38 -7.43 6.26
C LEU A 280 20.19 -8.40 5.38
N ALA A 281 20.40 -9.64 5.81
CA ALA A 281 21.08 -10.66 5.02
C ALA A 281 20.28 -11.06 3.79
N ASP A 282 18.97 -11.29 3.95
CA ASP A 282 18.03 -11.53 2.84
C ASP A 282 18.05 -10.34 1.88
N TRP A 283 17.87 -9.13 2.40
CA TRP A 283 17.87 -7.92 1.59
C TRP A 283 19.15 -7.75 0.76
N TYR A 284 20.32 -7.99 1.37
CA TYR A 284 21.60 -7.82 0.68
C TYR A 284 21.71 -8.72 -0.57
N GLU A 285 21.24 -9.97 -0.48
CA GLU A 285 21.29 -10.88 -1.63
C GLU A 285 20.15 -10.62 -2.62
N VAL A 286 18.96 -10.29 -2.14
CA VAL A 286 17.82 -9.92 -3.00
C VAL A 286 18.13 -8.68 -3.83
N ASP A 287 18.65 -7.61 -3.22
CA ASP A 287 18.99 -6.37 -3.92
C ASP A 287 20.00 -6.61 -5.05
N ARG A 288 21.00 -7.49 -4.84
CA ARG A 288 22.02 -7.77 -5.84
C ARG A 288 21.45 -8.34 -7.15
N ILE A 289 20.42 -9.17 -7.04
CA ILE A 289 19.82 -9.89 -8.18
C ILE A 289 18.50 -9.28 -8.65
N LEU A 290 17.97 -8.28 -7.95
CA LEU A 290 16.75 -7.58 -8.34
C LEU A 290 16.99 -6.63 -9.53
N ALA A 291 16.14 -6.75 -10.55
CA ALA A 291 16.15 -5.90 -11.73
C ALA A 291 15.98 -4.41 -11.38
N PRO A 292 16.53 -3.48 -12.18
CA PRO A 292 16.01 -2.12 -12.23
C PRO A 292 14.49 -2.15 -12.49
N GLY A 293 13.72 -1.40 -11.72
CA GLY A 293 12.25 -1.42 -11.75
C GLY A 293 11.61 -2.62 -11.04
N GLY A 294 12.40 -3.64 -10.66
CA GLY A 294 11.94 -4.79 -9.89
C GLY A 294 11.45 -4.37 -8.50
N MET A 295 10.55 -5.18 -7.94
CA MET A 295 9.84 -4.84 -6.71
C MET A 295 9.97 -5.89 -5.62
N VAL A 296 10.14 -5.43 -4.39
CA VAL A 296 10.13 -6.26 -3.18
C VAL A 296 8.87 -5.93 -2.39
N MET A 297 8.15 -6.97 -1.96
CA MET A 297 7.15 -6.87 -0.91
C MET A 297 7.76 -7.42 0.38
N LEU A 298 7.93 -6.55 1.37
CA LEU A 298 8.49 -6.87 2.68
C LEU A 298 7.37 -7.00 3.70
N HIS A 299 7.32 -8.11 4.44
CA HIS A 299 6.29 -8.37 5.44
C HIS A 299 6.74 -7.96 6.86
N ASP A 300 5.79 -7.92 7.82
CA ASP A 300 6.02 -7.65 9.25
C ASP A 300 6.69 -6.29 9.56
N THR A 301 6.25 -5.24 8.86
CA THR A 301 6.83 -3.89 8.98
C THR A 301 6.32 -3.07 10.18
N MET A 302 5.42 -3.62 11.01
CA MET A 302 4.83 -2.96 12.19
C MET A 302 5.22 -3.69 13.49
N PRO A 303 6.36 -3.32 14.13
CA PRO A 303 6.89 -4.01 15.31
C PRO A 303 5.94 -4.05 16.49
N GLN A 304 5.06 -3.06 16.62
CA GLN A 304 4.07 -3.00 17.71
C GLN A 304 3.07 -4.16 17.66
N LYS A 305 2.94 -4.84 16.51
CA LYS A 305 2.01 -5.95 16.31
C LYS A 305 2.71 -7.29 16.11
N CYS A 306 3.74 -7.35 15.26
CA CYS A 306 4.44 -8.62 15.00
C CYS A 306 5.47 -8.98 16.08
N GLY A 307 5.90 -8.02 16.91
CA GLY A 307 6.90 -8.23 17.97
C GLY A 307 8.34 -8.28 17.46
N TRP A 308 8.57 -8.03 16.18
CA TRP A 308 9.88 -8.05 15.54
C TRP A 308 10.25 -6.68 14.96
N VAL A 309 11.54 -6.35 14.98
CA VAL A 309 12.05 -5.04 14.53
C VAL A 309 12.84 -5.10 13.23
N GLY A 310 13.25 -6.29 12.77
CA GLY A 310 14.14 -6.46 11.61
C GLY A 310 13.61 -5.82 10.33
N PRO A 311 12.43 -6.22 9.83
CA PRO A 311 11.84 -5.64 8.62
C PRO A 311 11.65 -4.13 8.72
N ARG A 312 11.20 -3.64 9.88
CA ARG A 312 11.06 -2.19 10.10
C ARG A 312 12.40 -1.46 10.03
N ARG A 313 13.45 -2.03 10.64
CA ARG A 313 14.79 -1.43 10.63
C ARG A 313 15.39 -1.41 9.23
N LEU A 314 15.16 -2.45 8.43
CA LEU A 314 15.51 -2.48 7.01
C LEU A 314 14.81 -1.34 6.27
N LEU A 315 13.50 -1.16 6.44
CA LEU A 315 12.76 -0.10 5.78
C LEU A 315 13.25 1.30 6.17
N ASP A 316 13.47 1.56 7.46
CA ASP A 316 14.01 2.84 7.93
C ASP A 316 15.41 3.09 7.36
N MET A 317 16.26 2.05 7.25
CA MET A 317 17.58 2.16 6.64
C MET A 317 17.51 2.55 5.17
N LEU A 318 16.57 1.98 4.41
CA LEU A 318 16.38 2.32 2.99
C LEU A 318 15.94 3.78 2.83
N HIS A 319 15.06 4.25 3.70
CA HIS A 319 14.64 5.65 3.68
C HIS A 319 15.79 6.62 3.99
N GLU A 320 16.62 6.29 4.99
CA GLU A 320 17.69 7.17 5.48
C GLU A 320 18.94 7.16 4.59
N LYS A 321 19.37 5.99 4.09
CA LYS A 321 20.74 5.78 3.57
C LYS A 321 20.84 5.58 2.07
N THR A 322 19.73 5.34 1.37
CA THR A 322 19.75 4.98 -0.05
C THR A 322 18.85 5.87 -0.91
N GLN A 323 18.63 7.13 -0.48
CA GLN A 323 17.85 8.14 -1.21
C GLN A 323 18.16 8.14 -2.72
N GLY A 324 17.12 7.98 -3.55
CA GLY A 324 17.22 7.92 -5.01
C GLY A 324 17.55 6.54 -5.61
N ARG A 325 17.81 5.51 -4.78
CA ARG A 325 17.98 4.12 -5.26
C ARG A 325 16.71 3.30 -5.19
N TYR A 326 15.82 3.62 -4.25
CA TYR A 326 14.57 2.90 -4.04
C TYR A 326 13.43 3.86 -3.74
N GLN A 327 12.26 3.51 -4.23
CA GLN A 327 10.98 4.07 -3.84
C GLN A 327 10.29 3.06 -2.93
N ALA A 328 9.79 3.50 -1.78
CA ALA A 328 9.13 2.59 -0.84
C ALA A 328 7.83 3.18 -0.30
N ILE A 329 6.80 2.35 -0.17
CA ILE A 329 5.53 2.68 0.48
C ILE A 329 5.27 1.62 1.54
N ASN A 330 5.06 2.06 2.78
CA ASN A 330 4.62 1.19 3.86
C ASN A 330 3.09 1.23 3.95
N LEU A 331 2.44 0.07 4.09
CA LEU A 331 0.99 -0.06 4.12
C LEU A 331 0.58 -0.86 5.36
N PRO A 332 -0.45 -0.41 6.10
CA PRO A 332 -1.04 -1.22 7.16
C PRO A 332 -1.79 -2.41 6.57
N THR A 333 -1.78 -3.54 7.29
CA THR A 333 -2.60 -4.71 6.96
C THR A 333 -3.74 -4.88 7.96
N PRO A 334 -4.83 -5.60 7.63
CA PRO A 334 -5.98 -5.77 8.53
C PRO A 334 -5.63 -6.39 9.90
N GLU A 335 -4.69 -7.32 9.92
CA GLU A 335 -4.13 -7.96 11.11
C GLU A 335 -3.10 -7.09 11.84
N GLY A 336 -2.68 -6.00 11.20
CA GLY A 336 -1.81 -4.97 11.77
C GLY A 336 -0.32 -5.23 11.65
N TYR A 337 0.12 -6.30 10.99
CA TYR A 337 1.53 -6.67 10.85
C TYR A 337 2.27 -5.78 9.84
N GLY A 338 1.55 -5.23 8.86
CA GLY A 338 2.05 -4.29 7.88
C GLY A 338 2.90 -4.93 6.79
N ILE A 339 2.91 -4.28 5.63
CA ILE A 339 3.72 -4.65 4.47
C ILE A 339 4.36 -3.39 3.89
N ALA A 340 5.53 -3.51 3.28
CA ALA A 340 6.10 -2.45 2.45
C ALA A 340 6.30 -2.93 1.01
N LEU A 341 6.00 -2.05 0.06
CA LEU A 341 6.36 -2.22 -1.34
C LEU A 341 7.58 -1.35 -1.61
N ILE A 342 8.65 -1.97 -2.11
CA ILE A 342 9.94 -1.33 -2.36
C ILE A 342 10.29 -1.56 -3.83
N GLN A 343 10.34 -0.51 -4.63
CA GLN A 343 10.78 -0.57 -6.03
C GLN A 343 12.22 -0.06 -6.17
N LYS A 344 13.04 -0.76 -6.96
CA LYS A 344 14.41 -0.36 -7.28
C LYS A 344 14.42 0.62 -8.47
N GLU A 345 15.00 1.79 -8.30
CA GLU A 345 15.02 2.86 -9.31
C GLU A 345 16.34 2.96 -10.09
N SER A 346 17.47 2.68 -9.45
CA SER A 346 18.80 2.85 -10.05
C SER A 346 19.28 1.59 -10.80
N PRO A 347 20.12 1.71 -11.85
CA PRO A 347 20.42 0.61 -12.75
C PRO A 347 21.35 -0.44 -12.13
N GLY A 348 20.85 -1.66 -11.92
CA GLY A 348 21.58 -2.92 -12.09
C GLY A 348 21.55 -3.42 -13.54
N THR A 349 22.25 -4.52 -13.86
CA THR A 349 22.47 -5.04 -15.22
C THR A 349 21.24 -5.69 -15.90
N GLY A 350 20.03 -5.39 -15.44
CA GLY A 350 18.78 -5.99 -15.95
C GLY A 350 18.07 -5.09 -16.97
N PRO A 351 17.15 -5.66 -17.78
CA PRO A 351 16.32 -4.86 -18.69
C PRO A 351 15.43 -3.88 -17.92
N GLU A 352 15.23 -2.67 -18.46
CA GLU A 352 14.25 -1.71 -17.95
C GLU A 352 12.82 -2.28 -18.07
N MET A 353 12.06 -2.25 -16.97
CA MET A 353 10.63 -2.59 -16.94
C MET A 353 9.77 -1.31 -17.06
N PRO A 354 8.69 -1.27 -17.86
CA PRO A 354 7.68 -0.22 -17.79
C PRO A 354 6.45 -0.70 -16.98
N PRO A 355 5.65 0.16 -16.32
CA PRO A 355 5.91 1.50 -15.78
C PRO A 355 6.44 1.45 -14.32
N SER A 356 6.84 2.59 -13.74
CA SER A 356 7.05 2.75 -12.29
C SER A 356 5.85 2.28 -11.47
N LEU A 357 6.03 1.94 -10.19
CA LEU A 357 4.92 1.56 -9.28
C LEU A 357 3.79 2.59 -9.35
N TRP A 358 4.14 3.87 -9.43
CA TRP A 358 3.20 4.97 -9.60
C TRP A 358 2.40 4.94 -10.89
N GLU A 359 3.07 4.71 -12.01
CA GLU A 359 2.40 4.61 -13.31
C GLU A 359 1.56 3.33 -13.40
N LEU A 360 1.99 2.23 -12.77
CA LEU A 360 1.23 0.99 -12.71
C LEU A 360 -0.03 1.14 -11.85
N LEU A 361 0.07 1.78 -10.68
CA LEU A 361 -1.08 2.18 -9.88
C LEU A 361 -1.99 3.12 -10.68
N ARG A 362 -1.45 4.16 -11.30
CA ARG A 362 -2.18 5.17 -12.08
C ARG A 362 -2.90 4.59 -13.31
N GLU A 363 -2.24 3.77 -14.11
CA GLU A 363 -2.79 3.25 -15.36
C GLU A 363 -3.78 2.11 -15.13
N ARG A 364 -3.52 1.22 -14.18
CA ARG A 364 -4.32 0.00 -13.98
C ARG A 364 -5.46 0.19 -12.99
N LEU A 365 -5.28 1.01 -11.96
CA LEU A 365 -6.32 1.21 -10.93
C LEU A 365 -7.19 2.44 -11.21
N PHE A 366 -6.69 3.43 -11.97
CA PHE A 366 -7.37 4.73 -12.10
C PHE A 366 -7.76 5.15 -13.53
N ARG A 367 -7.20 4.57 -14.61
CA ARG A 367 -7.48 5.01 -15.99
C ARG A 367 -8.84 4.54 -16.53
N GLU A 368 -9.35 3.38 -16.13
CA GLU A 368 -10.69 2.91 -16.52
C GLU A 368 -11.82 3.82 -16.00
N LYS A 369 -11.59 4.55 -14.89
CA LYS A 369 -12.56 5.50 -14.32
C LYS A 369 -12.51 6.90 -14.97
N LEU A 370 -11.42 7.26 -15.65
CA LEU A 370 -11.26 8.59 -16.27
C LEU A 370 -11.89 8.66 -17.67
N ASN A 371 -11.73 7.62 -18.49
CA ASN A 371 -12.26 7.63 -19.87
C ASN A 371 -13.80 7.49 -19.95
N THR A 372 -14.42 6.92 -18.92
CA THR A 372 -15.89 6.75 -18.86
C THR A 372 -16.62 8.04 -18.44
N ALA A 373 -15.94 8.93 -17.71
CA ALA A 373 -16.46 10.25 -17.34
C ALA A 373 -16.48 11.24 -18.53
N GLU A 374 -15.53 11.14 -19.47
CA GLU A 374 -15.53 11.98 -20.68
C GLU A 374 -16.61 11.57 -21.70
N ALA A 375 -16.98 10.28 -21.75
CA ALA A 375 -17.98 9.76 -22.68
C ALA A 375 -19.44 9.97 -22.23
N SER A 376 -19.68 10.42 -21.00
CA SER A 376 -21.01 10.57 -20.39
C SER A 376 -21.44 12.02 -20.16
N ALA A 377 -20.67 13.00 -20.63
CA ALA A 377 -21.14 14.38 -20.73
C ALA A 377 -22.30 14.44 -21.74
N PRO A 378 -23.51 14.90 -21.36
CA PRO A 378 -24.61 15.03 -22.29
C PRO A 378 -24.23 16.06 -23.36
N GLY A 379 -24.16 15.60 -24.61
CA GLY A 379 -23.97 16.47 -25.77
C GLY A 379 -25.03 17.57 -25.79
N ASP A 380 -24.58 18.79 -26.05
CA ASP A 380 -25.40 20.00 -26.23
C ASP A 380 -26.60 19.73 -27.16
N ASN A 381 -27.75 19.44 -26.57
CA ASN A 381 -29.01 19.44 -27.28
C ASN A 381 -29.51 20.89 -27.33
N LYS A 382 -29.04 21.65 -28.32
CA LYS A 382 -29.60 22.96 -28.65
C LYS A 382 -31.08 22.79 -29.05
N PRO A 383 -32.02 23.54 -28.46
CA PRO A 383 -33.37 23.61 -28.98
C PRO A 383 -33.34 24.33 -30.33
N GLN A 384 -33.78 23.65 -31.40
CA GLN A 384 -34.13 24.32 -32.65
C GLN A 384 -35.43 25.12 -32.42
N SER A 385 -35.31 26.43 -32.50
CA SER A 385 -36.45 27.35 -32.60
C SER A 385 -36.85 27.53 -34.06
N LEU A 386 -38.18 27.42 -34.27
CA LEU A 386 -39.01 27.64 -35.46
C LEU A 386 -39.15 26.49 -36.46
#